data_AF-H2ZF54-F1
#
_entry.id   AF-H2ZF54-F1
#
_cell.length_a   1.000
_cell.length_b   1.000
_cell.length_c   1.000
_cell.angle_alpha   90.00
_cell.angle_beta   90.00
_cell.angle_gamma   90.00
#
_symmetry.space_group_name_H-M   'P 1'
#
loop_
_entity.id
_entity.type
_entity.pdbx_description
1 polymer ?
#
loop_
_entity_poly.entity_id
_entity_poly.type
_entity_poly.pdbx_seq_one_letter_code
_entity_poly.pdbx_strand_id
1 'polypeptide(L)'
;MAKCSQMYQNLMKEAMQDESVDVAAAHDESILVALTVFNDSSVGKDTNYKADKEKRLIQKLMQRFHVFQKRVEDKQKDLQEILEEVKKVYLHHMRKVKVDEYLVESELQSMHNEAKSAAMAPITNIIALRGKEPFVQLCKQKVKELLEEEFKCLLDKNNCTKLEAENQLIAARKSLAADYYEAMIHDEYVDDQDLHKIHGEAKEKALKNFYSFKTEPLEVFEKNMKELEEDIKRYFEIIMRKNTNRGEFMRQKLNPFYDKLTVDYLDKMYEVARKRYSNNIAIQEIHKCFKAALLQEIETVLPFNNMQQETIKICSDILEENFEQLEITPNKDGSGGISGYVMKLGAAIGSFIGLTNLQKTFEENMNASCLPSIIFLRGLKIGK
;
A
#
# COMPACT_ATOMS: atom_id res chain seq x y z
N MET A 1 -77.48 6.68 34.68
CA MET A 1 -76.44 5.64 34.43
C MET A 1 -76.08 5.45 32.96
N ALA A 2 -77.02 5.21 32.03
CA ALA A 2 -76.68 5.00 30.60
C ALA A 2 -75.90 6.19 29.99
N LYS A 3 -76.31 7.43 30.29
CA LYS A 3 -75.67 8.66 29.81
C LYS A 3 -74.19 8.80 30.24
N CYS A 4 -73.86 8.52 31.50
CA CYS A 4 -72.49 8.55 32.02
C CYS A 4 -71.61 7.49 31.33
N SER A 5 -72.16 6.29 31.14
CA SER A 5 -71.44 5.19 30.51
C SER A 5 -71.18 5.45 29.02
N GLN A 6 -72.12 6.09 28.32
CA GLN A 6 -71.96 6.47 26.93
C GLN A 6 -70.99 7.64 26.75
N MET A 7 -70.99 8.60 27.68
CA MET A 7 -70.01 9.69 27.69
C MET A 7 -68.58 9.18 27.90
N TYR A 8 -68.36 8.30 28.87
CA TYR A 8 -67.08 7.60 29.05
C TYR A 8 -66.63 6.89 27.77
N GLN A 9 -67.56 6.21 27.07
CA GLN A 9 -67.23 5.55 25.80
C GLN A 9 -66.81 6.52 24.70
N ASN A 10 -67.40 7.72 24.65
CA ASN A 10 -67.05 8.71 23.66
C ASN A 10 -65.68 9.32 23.97
N LEU A 11 -65.43 9.69 25.23
CA LEU A 11 -64.13 10.21 25.69
C LEU A 11 -63.01 9.20 25.47
N MET A 12 -63.22 7.93 25.84
CA MET A 12 -62.25 6.88 25.56
C MET A 12 -62.04 6.68 24.05
N LYS A 13 -63.08 6.76 23.22
CA LYS A 13 -62.93 6.63 21.76
C LYS A 13 -62.16 7.80 21.16
N GLU A 14 -62.39 9.01 21.65
CA GLU A 14 -61.75 10.24 21.20
C GLU A 14 -60.28 10.28 21.62
N ALA A 15 -59.99 9.97 22.89
CA ALA A 15 -58.63 9.80 23.38
C ALA A 15 -57.87 8.71 22.62
N MET A 16 -58.56 7.65 22.20
CA MET A 16 -58.00 6.56 21.39
C MET A 16 -57.90 6.85 19.89
N GLN A 17 -58.32 8.02 19.41
CA GLN A 17 -57.98 8.48 18.05
C GLN A 17 -56.55 9.01 17.98
N ASP A 18 -55.99 9.45 19.10
CA ASP A 18 -54.59 9.83 19.22
C ASP A 18 -53.76 8.61 19.64
N GLU A 19 -52.91 8.15 18.73
CA GLU A 19 -52.19 6.88 18.84
C GLU A 19 -51.04 6.92 19.86
N SER A 20 -50.78 8.07 20.47
CA SER A 20 -49.74 8.28 21.50
C SER A 20 -50.26 8.30 22.94
N VAL A 21 -51.59 8.24 23.13
CA VAL A 21 -52.22 8.44 24.43
C VAL A 21 -52.02 7.23 25.35
N ASP A 22 -51.55 7.52 26.57
CA ASP A 22 -51.56 6.56 27.67
C ASP A 22 -53.01 6.17 27.99
N VAL A 23 -53.35 4.92 27.67
CA VAL A 23 -54.70 4.38 27.81
C VAL A 23 -55.17 4.41 29.27
N ALA A 24 -54.24 4.28 30.24
CA ALA A 24 -54.54 4.39 31.66
C ALA A 24 -54.82 5.85 32.06
N ALA A 25 -54.04 6.81 31.57
CA ALA A 25 -54.31 8.23 31.81
C ALA A 25 -55.66 8.68 31.21
N ALA A 26 -55.96 8.26 29.97
CA ALA A 26 -57.25 8.53 29.33
C ALA A 26 -58.42 7.90 30.08
N HIS A 27 -58.21 6.74 30.70
CA HIS A 27 -59.19 6.08 31.54
C HIS A 27 -59.47 6.88 32.81
N ASP A 28 -58.43 7.30 33.51
CA ASP A 28 -58.54 8.06 34.75
C ASP A 28 -59.29 9.38 34.52
N GLU A 29 -58.95 10.11 33.46
CA GLU A 29 -59.65 11.34 33.06
C GLU A 29 -61.11 11.05 32.68
N SER A 30 -61.35 10.04 31.84
CA SER A 30 -62.70 9.69 31.38
C SER A 30 -63.61 9.21 32.51
N ILE A 31 -63.06 8.50 33.50
CA ILE A 31 -63.79 8.09 34.71
C ILE A 31 -64.17 9.31 35.53
N LEU A 32 -63.23 10.24 35.74
CA LEU A 32 -63.45 11.40 36.58
C LEU A 32 -64.57 12.28 36.01
N VAL A 33 -64.56 12.50 34.69
CA VAL A 33 -65.64 13.23 34.00
C VAL A 33 -66.97 12.47 34.05
N ALA A 34 -66.97 11.15 33.92
CA ALA A 34 -68.18 10.33 34.02
C ALA A 34 -68.79 10.32 35.44
N LEU A 35 -67.95 10.39 36.48
CA LEU A 35 -68.37 10.47 37.89
C LEU A 35 -68.92 11.86 38.23
N THR A 36 -68.33 12.93 37.72
CA THR A 36 -68.87 14.29 37.87
C THR A 36 -70.27 14.39 37.28
N VAL A 37 -70.48 13.90 36.06
CA VAL A 37 -71.80 13.89 35.42
C VAL A 37 -72.79 12.95 36.11
N PHE A 38 -72.31 11.88 36.75
CA PHE A 38 -73.15 11.04 37.60
C PHE A 38 -73.65 11.82 38.83
N ASN A 39 -72.75 12.51 39.53
CA ASN A 39 -73.04 13.30 40.73
C ASN A 39 -74.04 14.45 40.46
N ASP A 40 -73.97 15.06 39.28
CA ASP A 40 -74.87 16.15 38.89
C ASP A 40 -76.26 15.68 38.41
N SER A 41 -76.41 14.38 38.14
CA SER A 41 -77.66 13.80 37.66
C SER A 41 -78.70 13.62 38.78
N SER A 42 -79.99 13.54 38.40
CA SER A 42 -81.08 13.22 39.34
C SER A 42 -80.86 11.90 40.11
N VAL A 43 -80.13 10.95 39.52
CA VAL A 43 -79.78 9.66 40.13
C VAL A 43 -78.62 9.78 41.13
N GLY A 44 -77.69 10.71 40.91
CA GLY A 44 -76.55 10.95 41.82
C GLY A 44 -76.85 11.96 42.93
N LYS A 45 -77.92 12.74 42.80
CA LYS A 45 -78.47 13.63 43.84
C LYS A 45 -79.40 12.91 44.82
N ASP A 46 -79.93 11.75 44.44
CA ASP A 46 -80.69 10.86 45.32
C ASP A 46 -79.75 10.23 46.36
N THR A 47 -79.97 10.54 47.64
CA THR A 47 -79.15 10.08 48.77
C THR A 47 -79.37 8.59 49.07
N ASN A 48 -80.50 8.02 48.65
CA ASN A 48 -80.79 6.61 48.88
C ASN A 48 -79.94 5.74 47.94
N TYR A 49 -79.10 4.90 48.54
CA TYR A 49 -78.24 3.94 47.83
C TYR A 49 -77.26 4.59 46.83
N LYS A 50 -76.89 5.86 47.04
CA LYS A 50 -75.96 6.59 46.16
C LYS A 50 -74.63 5.85 46.00
N ALA A 51 -74.02 5.46 47.11
CA ALA A 51 -72.74 4.74 47.12
C ALA A 51 -72.81 3.42 46.33
N ASP A 52 -73.92 2.67 46.46
CA ASP A 52 -74.11 1.43 45.70
C ASP A 52 -74.30 1.68 44.20
N LYS A 53 -75.04 2.73 43.83
CA LYS A 53 -75.25 3.13 42.43
C LYS A 53 -73.94 3.61 41.79
N GLU A 54 -73.11 4.34 42.52
CA GLU A 54 -71.78 4.81 42.11
C GLU A 54 -70.80 3.63 41.94
N LYS A 55 -70.74 2.72 42.92
CA LYS A 55 -69.93 1.50 42.85
C LYS A 55 -70.28 0.65 41.62
N ARG A 56 -71.57 0.49 41.31
CA ARG A 56 -72.03 -0.21 40.09
C ARG A 56 -71.63 0.51 38.80
N LEU A 57 -71.60 1.85 38.81
CA LEU A 57 -71.13 2.62 37.65
C LEU A 57 -69.63 2.41 37.43
N ILE A 58 -68.80 2.57 38.47
CA ILE A 58 -67.34 2.35 38.40
C ILE A 58 -67.04 0.94 37.88
N GLN A 59 -67.71 -0.08 38.42
CA GLN A 59 -67.50 -1.46 37.99
C GLN A 59 -67.83 -1.68 36.51
N LYS A 60 -68.88 -1.02 35.98
CA LYS A 60 -69.21 -1.03 34.55
C LYS A 60 -68.17 -0.30 33.69
N LEU A 61 -67.63 0.82 34.18
CA LEU A 61 -66.59 1.58 33.47
C LEU A 61 -65.27 0.79 33.42
N MET A 62 -64.91 0.12 34.53
CA MET A 62 -63.74 -0.78 34.61
C MET A 62 -63.84 -1.97 33.65
N GLN A 63 -65.00 -2.60 33.55
CA GLN A 63 -65.21 -3.67 32.55
C GLN A 63 -65.03 -3.15 31.12
N ARG A 64 -65.51 -1.93 30.83
CA ARG A 64 -65.31 -1.30 29.52
C ARG A 64 -63.86 -0.95 29.28
N PHE A 65 -63.14 -0.47 30.28
CA PHE A 65 -61.71 -0.21 30.23
C PHE A 65 -60.91 -1.46 29.86
N HIS A 66 -61.16 -2.60 30.53
CA HIS A 66 -60.54 -3.87 30.17
C HIS A 66 -60.77 -4.25 28.69
N VAL A 67 -61.96 -4.00 28.15
CA VAL A 67 -62.25 -4.25 26.73
C VAL A 67 -61.46 -3.31 25.81
N PHE A 68 -61.26 -2.05 26.20
CA PHE A 68 -60.44 -1.10 25.44
C PHE A 68 -58.95 -1.48 25.51
N GLN A 69 -58.43 -1.76 26.70
CA GLN A 69 -57.05 -2.17 26.93
C GLN A 69 -56.71 -3.42 26.12
N LYS A 70 -57.53 -4.47 26.21
CA LYS A 70 -57.33 -5.70 25.43
C LYS A 70 -57.28 -5.44 23.92
N ARG A 71 -58.11 -4.53 23.39
CA ARG A 71 -58.09 -4.16 21.97
C ARG A 71 -56.82 -3.41 21.57
N VAL A 72 -56.19 -2.66 22.47
CA VAL A 72 -54.90 -2.01 22.22
C VAL A 72 -53.79 -3.04 22.22
N GLU A 73 -53.76 -3.91 23.23
CA GLU A 73 -52.79 -4.99 23.34
C GLU A 73 -52.84 -5.91 22.11
N ASP A 74 -54.04 -6.32 21.68
CA ASP A 74 -54.24 -7.14 20.47
C ASP A 74 -53.69 -6.44 19.21
N LYS A 75 -53.95 -5.13 19.04
CA LYS A 75 -53.42 -4.35 17.91
C LYS A 75 -51.90 -4.20 17.95
N GLN A 76 -51.32 -4.01 19.13
CA GLN A 76 -49.87 -3.87 19.30
C GLN A 76 -49.17 -5.19 19.00
N LYS A 77 -49.76 -6.31 19.44
CA LYS A 77 -49.29 -7.65 19.10
C LYS A 77 -49.39 -7.90 17.59
N ASP A 78 -50.52 -7.58 16.96
CA ASP A 78 -50.68 -7.68 15.51
C ASP A 78 -49.60 -6.85 14.77
N LEU A 79 -49.37 -5.60 15.19
CA LEU A 79 -48.33 -4.74 14.60
C LEU A 79 -46.94 -5.37 14.70
N GLN A 80 -46.61 -5.94 15.85
CA GLN A 80 -45.31 -6.55 16.09
C GLN A 80 -45.10 -7.81 15.25
N GLU A 81 -46.12 -8.67 15.12
CA GLU A 81 -46.08 -9.83 14.21
C GLU A 81 -45.86 -9.40 12.74
N ILE A 82 -46.46 -8.28 12.33
CA ILE A 82 -46.27 -7.73 10.98
C ILE A 82 -44.83 -7.24 10.78
N LEU A 83 -44.30 -6.47 11.73
CA LEU A 83 -42.94 -5.93 11.65
C LEU A 83 -41.90 -7.05 11.58
N GLU A 84 -42.08 -8.12 12.34
CA GLU A 84 -41.20 -9.30 12.30
C GLU A 84 -41.25 -10.03 10.95
N GLU A 85 -42.44 -10.23 10.37
CA GLU A 85 -42.55 -10.89 9.07
C GLU A 85 -41.95 -10.02 7.94
N VAL A 86 -42.19 -8.71 7.98
CA VAL A 86 -41.58 -7.73 7.07
C VAL A 86 -40.05 -7.78 7.17
N LYS A 87 -39.51 -7.74 8.39
CA LYS A 87 -38.06 -7.80 8.63
C LYS A 87 -37.46 -9.09 8.09
N LYS A 88 -38.13 -10.22 8.33
CA LYS A 88 -37.70 -11.53 7.84
C LYS A 88 -37.65 -11.59 6.31
N VAL A 89 -38.66 -11.06 5.62
CA VAL A 89 -38.68 -10.97 4.14
C VAL A 89 -37.57 -10.05 3.65
N TYR A 90 -37.42 -8.87 4.24
CA TYR A 90 -36.37 -7.92 3.88
C TYR A 90 -34.98 -8.56 4.00
N LEU A 91 -34.66 -9.13 5.17
CA LEU A 91 -33.39 -9.80 5.41
C LEU A 91 -33.18 -10.99 4.47
N HIS A 92 -34.22 -11.75 4.14
CA HIS A 92 -34.13 -12.85 3.17
C HIS A 92 -33.67 -12.37 1.79
N HIS A 93 -34.24 -11.27 1.28
CA HIS A 93 -33.81 -10.68 0.01
C HIS A 93 -32.40 -10.07 0.10
N MET A 94 -32.04 -9.50 1.25
CA MET A 94 -30.71 -8.93 1.49
C MET A 94 -29.62 -9.97 1.81
N ARG A 95 -29.93 -11.27 1.96
CA ARG A 95 -28.92 -12.34 2.11
C ARG A 95 -27.98 -12.46 0.91
N LYS A 96 -28.37 -11.91 -0.25
CA LYS A 96 -27.52 -11.84 -1.44
C LYS A 96 -26.34 -10.87 -1.26
N VAL A 97 -26.43 -9.94 -0.30
CA VAL A 97 -25.32 -9.07 0.10
C VAL A 97 -24.30 -9.94 0.82
N LYS A 98 -23.16 -10.20 0.18
CA LYS A 98 -22.04 -10.83 0.86
C LYS A 98 -21.58 -9.90 1.98
N VAL A 99 -21.45 -10.46 3.17
CA VAL A 99 -21.18 -9.69 4.39
C VAL A 99 -19.82 -9.01 4.38
N ASP A 100 -18.88 -9.54 3.59
CA ASP A 100 -17.46 -9.18 3.63
C ASP A 100 -16.97 -8.47 2.34
N GLU A 101 -17.86 -8.22 1.37
CA GLU A 101 -17.50 -7.53 0.12
C GLU A 101 -18.15 -6.14 0.09
N TYR A 102 -17.34 -5.12 -0.19
CA TYR A 102 -17.84 -3.78 -0.46
C TYR A 102 -18.68 -3.79 -1.74
N LEU A 103 -19.86 -3.17 -1.69
CA LEU A 103 -20.71 -2.95 -2.85
C LEU A 103 -20.79 -1.47 -3.20
N VAL A 104 -20.84 -1.17 -4.48
CA VAL A 104 -21.06 0.21 -4.94
C VAL A 104 -22.45 0.67 -4.47
N GLU A 105 -22.55 1.93 -4.05
CA GLU A 105 -23.77 2.45 -3.42
C GLU A 105 -25.02 2.29 -4.30
N SER A 106 -24.87 2.43 -5.62
CA SER A 106 -25.95 2.22 -6.58
C SER A 106 -26.47 0.77 -6.61
N GLU A 107 -25.58 -0.21 -6.47
CA GLU A 107 -25.93 -1.63 -6.40
C GLU A 107 -26.65 -1.95 -5.09
N LEU A 108 -26.11 -1.43 -3.97
CA LEU A 108 -26.73 -1.58 -2.66
C LEU A 108 -28.13 -0.94 -2.60
N GLN A 109 -28.29 0.25 -3.20
CA GLN A 109 -29.57 0.95 -3.32
C GLN A 109 -30.57 0.17 -4.18
N SER A 110 -30.12 -0.40 -5.30
CA SER A 110 -30.97 -1.24 -6.17
C SER A 110 -31.50 -2.45 -5.42
N MET A 111 -30.64 -3.17 -4.70
CA MET A 111 -31.03 -4.31 -3.87
C MET A 111 -31.96 -3.92 -2.73
N HIS A 112 -31.70 -2.79 -2.07
CA HIS A 112 -32.60 -2.26 -1.04
C HIS A 112 -33.99 -1.99 -1.61
N ASN A 113 -34.09 -1.38 -2.79
CA ASN A 113 -35.37 -1.09 -3.43
C ASN A 113 -36.15 -2.38 -3.77
N GLU A 114 -35.46 -3.42 -4.26
CA GLU A 114 -36.05 -4.74 -4.52
C GLU A 114 -36.55 -5.38 -3.21
N ALA A 115 -35.70 -5.43 -2.19
CA ALA A 115 -36.03 -6.00 -0.88
C ALA A 115 -37.16 -5.24 -0.18
N LYS A 116 -37.17 -3.91 -0.28
CA LYS A 116 -38.23 -3.03 0.24
C LYS A 116 -39.55 -3.32 -0.46
N SER A 117 -39.55 -3.43 -1.79
CA SER A 117 -40.77 -3.76 -2.54
C SER A 117 -41.34 -5.12 -2.12
N ALA A 118 -40.49 -6.14 -1.98
CA ALA A 118 -40.89 -7.46 -1.51
C ALA A 118 -41.41 -7.45 -0.06
N ALA A 119 -40.72 -6.74 0.84
CA ALA A 119 -41.08 -6.63 2.25
C ALA A 119 -42.37 -5.84 2.49
N MET A 120 -42.83 -5.03 1.54
CA MET A 120 -44.12 -4.34 1.61
C MET A 120 -45.31 -5.24 1.22
N ALA A 121 -45.09 -6.34 0.50
CA ALA A 121 -46.17 -7.22 0.03
C ALA A 121 -47.04 -7.84 1.16
N PRO A 122 -46.48 -8.27 2.32
CA PRO A 122 -47.27 -8.75 3.46
C PRO A 122 -48.27 -7.72 3.97
N ILE A 123 -47.92 -6.43 3.96
CA ILE A 123 -48.81 -5.33 4.38
C ILE A 123 -50.00 -5.26 3.44
N THR A 124 -49.79 -5.38 2.13
CA THR A 124 -50.86 -5.34 1.12
C THR A 124 -51.92 -6.42 1.37
N ASN A 125 -51.52 -7.61 1.80
CA ASN A 125 -52.44 -8.69 2.14
C ASN A 125 -53.24 -8.42 3.43
N ILE A 126 -52.65 -7.72 4.40
CA ILE A 126 -53.33 -7.34 5.66
C ILE A 126 -54.37 -6.24 5.40
N ILE A 127 -54.06 -5.30 4.50
CA ILE A 127 -55.00 -4.26 4.05
C ILE A 127 -56.25 -4.91 3.44
N ALA A 128 -56.06 -5.94 2.61
CA ALA A 128 -57.17 -6.67 1.98
C ALA A 128 -58.05 -7.43 2.98
N LEU A 129 -57.49 -7.89 4.11
CA LEU A 129 -58.19 -8.71 5.10
C LEU A 129 -58.88 -7.91 6.23
N ARG A 130 -58.35 -6.73 6.61
CA ARG A 130 -58.77 -6.05 7.86
C ARG A 130 -59.38 -4.65 7.70
N GLY A 131 -59.39 -4.07 6.50
CA GLY A 131 -60.28 -2.96 6.09
C GLY A 131 -60.32 -1.66 6.92
N LYS A 132 -59.50 -1.48 7.95
CA LYS A 132 -59.48 -0.26 8.79
C LYS A 132 -58.34 0.67 8.39
N GLU A 133 -58.70 1.80 7.79
CA GLU A 133 -57.78 2.83 7.27
C GLU A 133 -56.70 3.31 8.26
N PRO A 134 -56.99 3.62 9.54
CA PRO A 134 -55.99 4.19 10.45
C PRO A 134 -54.86 3.21 10.82
N PHE A 135 -55.20 1.99 11.23
CA PHE A 135 -54.21 0.97 11.60
C PHE A 135 -53.33 0.57 10.41
N VAL A 136 -53.91 0.53 9.21
CA VAL A 136 -53.16 0.28 7.98
C VAL A 136 -52.10 1.37 7.73
N GLN A 137 -52.45 2.64 7.93
CA GLN A 137 -51.50 3.74 7.75
C GLN A 137 -50.38 3.67 8.80
N LEU A 138 -50.72 3.37 10.06
CA LEU A 138 -49.73 3.15 11.12
C LEU A 138 -48.75 2.02 10.75
N CYS A 139 -49.25 0.86 10.29
CA CYS A 139 -48.41 -0.25 9.85
C CYS A 139 -47.49 0.16 8.69
N LYS A 140 -48.02 0.88 7.68
CA LYS A 140 -47.21 1.37 6.55
C LYS A 140 -46.10 2.31 7.01
N GLN A 141 -46.40 3.23 7.92
CA GLN A 141 -45.42 4.16 8.45
C GLN A 141 -44.34 3.42 9.24
N LYS A 142 -44.73 2.55 10.18
CA LYS A 142 -43.79 1.80 11.02
C LYS A 142 -42.89 0.86 10.22
N VAL A 143 -43.43 0.23 9.17
CA VAL A 143 -42.60 -0.57 8.26
C VAL A 143 -41.65 0.31 7.46
N LYS A 144 -42.09 1.47 6.97
CA LYS A 144 -41.20 2.38 6.26
C LYS A 144 -40.03 2.83 7.14
N GLU A 145 -40.30 3.22 8.38
CA GLU A 145 -39.28 3.58 9.39
C GLU A 145 -38.30 2.42 9.62
N LEU A 146 -38.81 1.20 9.85
CA LEU A 146 -37.98 0.00 10.04
C LEU A 146 -37.05 -0.27 8.86
N LEU A 147 -37.58 -0.22 7.63
CA LEU A 147 -36.79 -0.50 6.41
C LEU A 147 -35.74 0.59 6.13
N GLU A 148 -36.03 1.84 6.49
CA GLU A 148 -35.07 2.96 6.40
C GLU A 148 -33.94 2.82 7.43
N GLU A 149 -34.25 2.40 8.66
CA GLU A 149 -33.25 2.10 9.70
C GLU A 149 -32.34 0.93 9.30
N GLU A 150 -32.92 -0.17 8.78
CA GLU A 150 -32.15 -1.32 8.30
C GLU A 150 -31.24 -0.95 7.12
N PHE A 151 -31.72 -0.10 6.19
CA PHE A 151 -30.90 0.37 5.08
C PHE A 151 -29.73 1.25 5.54
N LYS A 152 -29.97 2.13 6.50
CA LYS A 152 -28.92 2.93 7.12
C LYS A 152 -27.86 2.04 7.77
N CYS A 153 -28.26 1.02 8.52
CA CYS A 153 -27.32 0.07 9.12
C CYS A 153 -26.47 -0.66 8.07
N LEU A 154 -27.04 -0.99 6.92
CA LEU A 154 -26.31 -1.60 5.80
C LEU A 154 -25.33 -0.63 5.14
N LEU A 155 -25.71 0.63 4.95
CA LEU A 155 -24.80 1.67 4.44
C LEU A 155 -23.61 1.87 5.38
N ASP A 156 -23.87 1.98 6.68
CA ASP A 156 -22.82 2.13 7.69
C ASP A 156 -21.86 0.94 7.67
N LYS A 157 -22.39 -0.29 7.58
CA LYS A 157 -21.56 -1.49 7.46
C LYS A 157 -20.75 -1.52 6.17
N ASN A 158 -21.35 -1.18 5.03
CA ASN A 158 -20.66 -1.13 3.75
C ASN A 158 -19.53 -0.08 3.74
N ASN A 159 -19.73 1.05 4.42
CA ASN A 159 -18.69 2.08 4.61
C ASN A 159 -17.54 1.57 5.48
N CYS A 160 -17.83 0.80 6.54
CA CYS A 160 -16.79 0.14 7.32
C CYS A 160 -15.97 -0.85 6.46
N THR A 161 -16.63 -1.72 5.70
CA THR A 161 -15.97 -2.67 4.79
C THR A 161 -15.12 -1.94 3.75
N LYS A 162 -15.61 -0.83 3.20
CA LYS A 162 -14.84 0.05 2.30
C LYS A 162 -13.55 0.51 2.99
N LEU A 163 -13.66 1.13 4.16
CA LEU A 163 -12.51 1.66 4.89
C LEU A 163 -11.49 0.56 5.25
N GLU A 164 -11.96 -0.63 5.62
CA GLU A 164 -11.10 -1.79 5.87
C GLU A 164 -10.33 -2.21 4.61
N ALA A 165 -11.01 -2.31 3.46
CA ALA A 165 -10.37 -2.63 2.17
C ALA A 165 -9.34 -1.56 1.77
N GLU A 166 -9.68 -0.27 1.93
CA GLU A 166 -8.76 0.83 1.66
C GLU A 166 -7.50 0.76 2.54
N ASN A 167 -7.67 0.49 3.83
CA ASN A 167 -6.55 0.34 4.77
C ASN A 167 -5.67 -0.88 4.43
N GLN A 168 -6.26 -1.99 4.00
CA GLN A 168 -5.52 -3.17 3.55
C GLN A 168 -4.66 -2.85 2.32
N LEU A 169 -5.19 -2.11 1.35
CA LEU A 169 -4.43 -1.66 0.17
C LEU A 169 -3.25 -0.77 0.54
N ILE A 170 -3.46 0.17 1.48
CA ILE A 170 -2.38 1.06 1.96
C ILE A 170 -1.29 0.25 2.68
N ALA A 171 -1.68 -0.69 3.54
CA ALA A 171 -0.75 -1.55 4.25
C ALA A 171 0.05 -2.45 3.29
N ALA A 172 -0.63 -3.07 2.33
CA ALA A 172 -0.02 -3.90 1.30
C ALA A 172 0.98 -3.10 0.45
N ARG A 173 0.62 -1.89 0.02
CA ARG A 173 1.53 -0.99 -0.72
C ARG A 173 2.80 -0.74 0.10
N LYS A 174 2.66 -0.30 1.35
CA LYS A 174 3.80 0.03 2.21
C LYS A 174 4.71 -1.17 2.43
N SER A 175 4.14 -2.36 2.63
CA SER A 175 4.90 -3.60 2.77
C SER A 175 5.68 -3.92 1.50
N LEU A 176 5.03 -3.90 0.33
CA LEU A 176 5.70 -4.23 -0.93
C LEU A 176 6.75 -3.21 -1.35
N ALA A 177 6.54 -1.93 -1.03
CA ALA A 177 7.54 -0.89 -1.23
C ALA A 177 8.78 -1.11 -0.34
N ALA A 178 8.58 -1.58 0.89
CA ALA A 178 9.68 -1.97 1.78
C ALA A 178 10.41 -3.22 1.28
N ASP A 179 9.69 -4.28 0.88
CA ASP A 179 10.28 -5.49 0.30
C ASP A 179 11.11 -5.17 -0.95
N TYR A 180 10.61 -4.26 -1.81
CA TYR A 180 11.36 -3.76 -2.96
C TYR A 180 12.64 -3.03 -2.52
N TYR A 181 12.55 -2.15 -1.53
CA TYR A 181 13.71 -1.41 -1.04
C TYR A 181 14.79 -2.34 -0.49
N GLU A 182 14.41 -3.32 0.32
CA GLU A 182 15.33 -4.33 0.87
C GLU A 182 16.01 -5.15 -0.22
N ALA A 183 15.27 -5.57 -1.25
CA ALA A 183 15.82 -6.32 -2.38
C ALA A 183 16.87 -5.53 -3.19
N MET A 184 16.83 -4.19 -3.12
CA MET A 184 17.70 -3.29 -3.87
C MET A 184 18.88 -2.76 -3.06
N ILE A 185 18.88 -2.91 -1.73
CA ILE A 185 20.00 -2.47 -0.91
C ILE A 185 21.14 -3.46 -1.06
N HIS A 186 22.23 -2.97 -1.64
CA HIS A 186 23.54 -3.60 -1.57
C HIS A 186 24.45 -2.72 -0.71
N ASP A 187 25.42 -3.28 -0.02
CA ASP A 187 26.46 -2.51 0.69
C ASP A 187 27.62 -2.14 -0.23
N GLU A 188 27.82 -2.92 -1.28
CA GLU A 188 28.87 -2.75 -2.28
C GLU A 188 28.36 -2.05 -3.53
N TYR A 189 29.28 -1.73 -4.44
CA TYR A 189 28.94 -1.28 -5.78
C TYR A 189 28.44 -2.45 -6.62
N VAL A 190 27.44 -2.19 -7.47
CA VAL A 190 26.90 -3.12 -8.45
C VAL A 190 26.99 -2.45 -9.82
N ASP A 191 27.34 -3.19 -10.88
CA ASP A 191 27.35 -2.59 -12.21
C ASP A 191 25.96 -2.13 -12.64
N ASP A 192 25.90 -1.03 -13.39
CA ASP A 192 24.63 -0.39 -13.77
C ASP A 192 23.68 -1.36 -14.50
N GLN A 193 24.21 -2.24 -15.36
CA GLN A 193 23.40 -3.24 -16.05
C GLN A 193 22.77 -4.25 -15.08
N ASP A 194 23.54 -4.75 -14.12
CA ASP A 194 23.06 -5.68 -13.12
C ASP A 194 22.08 -5.00 -12.16
N LEU A 195 22.37 -3.76 -11.75
CA LEU A 195 21.48 -2.98 -10.90
C LEU A 195 20.13 -2.71 -11.58
N HIS A 196 20.13 -2.41 -12.88
CA HIS A 196 18.90 -2.26 -13.67
C HIS A 196 18.14 -3.58 -13.82
N LYS A 197 18.85 -4.71 -13.93
CA LYS A 197 18.23 -6.04 -13.97
C LYS A 197 17.54 -6.38 -12.64
N ILE A 198 18.24 -6.18 -11.51
CA ILE A 198 17.70 -6.37 -10.17
C ILE A 198 16.47 -5.47 -9.97
N HIS A 199 16.56 -4.21 -10.39
CA HIS A 199 15.41 -3.29 -10.38
C HIS A 199 14.22 -3.82 -11.17
N GLY A 200 14.43 -4.30 -12.39
CA GLY A 200 13.37 -4.85 -13.24
C GLY A 200 12.65 -6.01 -12.57
N GLU A 201 13.41 -6.98 -12.05
CA GLU A 201 12.87 -8.17 -11.38
C GLU A 201 12.12 -7.81 -10.08
N ALA A 202 12.70 -6.94 -9.25
CA ALA A 202 12.08 -6.52 -8.00
C ALA A 202 10.80 -5.68 -8.24
N LYS A 203 10.83 -4.78 -9.23
CA LYS A 203 9.66 -3.98 -9.63
C LYS A 203 8.54 -4.88 -10.14
N GLU A 204 8.84 -5.79 -11.06
CA GLU A 204 7.83 -6.72 -11.60
C GLU A 204 7.19 -7.54 -10.48
N LYS A 205 8.00 -8.08 -9.56
CA LYS A 205 7.51 -8.82 -8.40
C LYS A 205 6.59 -7.98 -7.52
N ALA A 206 6.97 -6.75 -7.17
CA ALA A 206 6.17 -5.87 -6.34
C ALA A 206 4.82 -5.54 -6.99
N LEU A 207 4.81 -5.16 -8.27
CA LEU A 207 3.58 -4.81 -9.00
C LEU A 207 2.67 -6.03 -9.17
N LYS A 208 3.22 -7.18 -9.54
CA LYS A 208 2.46 -8.44 -9.67
C LYS A 208 1.83 -8.86 -8.35
N ASN A 209 2.56 -8.72 -7.25
CA ASN A 209 2.02 -9.01 -5.92
C ASN A 209 0.92 -8.02 -5.56
N PHE A 210 1.09 -6.72 -5.82
CA PHE A 210 0.05 -5.74 -5.54
C PHE A 210 -1.24 -6.00 -6.33
N TYR A 211 -1.14 -6.47 -7.59
CA TYR A 211 -2.30 -6.87 -8.39
C TYR A 211 -3.14 -7.99 -7.77
N SER A 212 -2.56 -8.84 -6.92
CA SER A 212 -3.33 -9.89 -6.21
C SER A 212 -4.30 -9.33 -5.15
N PHE A 213 -4.09 -8.08 -4.72
CA PHE A 213 -4.98 -7.36 -3.81
C PHE A 213 -6.06 -6.57 -4.55
N LYS A 214 -6.28 -6.83 -5.85
CA LYS A 214 -7.31 -6.13 -6.62
C LYS A 214 -8.71 -6.42 -6.05
N THR A 215 -9.27 -5.43 -5.38
CA THR A 215 -10.63 -5.45 -4.83
C THR A 215 -11.34 -4.13 -5.16
N GLU A 216 -12.67 -4.11 -5.05
CA GLU A 216 -13.40 -2.84 -4.99
C GLU A 216 -13.05 -2.07 -3.70
N PRO A 217 -13.08 -0.72 -3.71
CA PRO A 217 -13.32 0.16 -4.85
C PRO A 217 -12.11 0.27 -5.79
N LEU A 218 -12.32 0.06 -7.09
CA LEU A 218 -11.25 0.08 -8.10
C LEU A 218 -10.46 1.41 -8.14
N GLU A 219 -11.13 2.55 -7.90
CA GLU A 219 -10.48 3.87 -7.89
C GLU A 219 -9.37 3.95 -6.83
N VAL A 220 -9.59 3.34 -5.66
CA VAL A 220 -8.61 3.33 -4.57
C VAL A 220 -7.47 2.37 -4.87
N PHE A 221 -7.77 1.22 -5.46
CA PHE A 221 -6.76 0.28 -5.95
C PHE A 221 -5.84 0.95 -6.99
N GLU A 222 -6.41 1.59 -8.01
CA GLU A 222 -5.64 2.28 -9.06
C GLU A 222 -4.78 3.41 -8.51
N LYS A 223 -5.31 4.19 -7.56
CA LYS A 223 -4.55 5.23 -6.87
C LYS A 223 -3.34 4.65 -6.13
N ASN A 224 -3.54 3.61 -5.32
CA ASN A 224 -2.44 2.99 -4.57
C ASN A 224 -1.43 2.27 -5.47
N MET A 225 -1.87 1.72 -6.62
CA MET A 225 -0.96 1.17 -7.63
C MET A 225 -0.02 2.25 -8.18
N LYS A 226 -0.56 3.42 -8.55
CA LYS A 226 0.26 4.56 -9.01
C LYS A 226 1.22 5.03 -7.93
N GLU A 227 0.76 5.15 -6.68
CA GLU A 227 1.62 5.53 -5.56
C GLU A 227 2.76 4.49 -5.34
N LEU A 228 2.50 3.19 -5.52
CA LEU A 228 3.53 2.16 -5.45
C LEU A 228 4.58 2.32 -6.55
N GLU A 229 4.17 2.60 -7.79
CA GLU A 229 5.09 2.87 -8.89
C GLU A 229 5.99 4.09 -8.63
N GLU A 230 5.41 5.15 -8.04
CA GLU A 230 6.13 6.35 -7.63
C GLU A 230 7.13 6.07 -6.50
N ASP A 231 6.71 5.30 -5.48
CA ASP A 231 7.58 4.88 -4.37
C ASP A 231 8.77 4.06 -4.89
N ILE A 232 8.53 3.09 -5.77
CA ILE A 232 9.57 2.28 -6.44
C ILE A 232 10.55 3.16 -7.20
N LYS A 233 10.04 4.10 -8.01
CA LYS A 233 10.87 5.03 -8.79
C LYS A 233 11.76 5.88 -7.88
N ARG A 234 11.18 6.45 -6.83
CA ARG A 234 11.91 7.27 -5.86
C ARG A 234 13.00 6.48 -5.15
N TYR A 235 12.71 5.26 -4.72
CA TYR A 235 13.72 4.40 -4.09
C TYR A 235 14.84 4.04 -5.08
N PHE A 236 14.50 3.72 -6.32
CA PHE A 236 15.50 3.44 -7.35
C PHE A 236 16.45 4.62 -7.58
N GLU A 237 15.93 5.85 -7.66
CA GLU A 237 16.76 7.06 -7.79
C GLU A 237 17.74 7.24 -6.60
N ILE A 238 17.30 6.95 -5.38
CA ILE A 238 18.15 7.02 -4.19
C ILE A 238 19.27 5.96 -4.26
N ILE A 239 18.92 4.73 -4.66
CA ILE A 239 19.86 3.61 -4.76
C ILE A 239 20.87 3.87 -5.87
N MET A 240 20.44 4.37 -7.03
CA MET A 240 21.33 4.79 -8.11
C MET A 240 22.36 5.81 -7.63
N ARG A 241 21.94 6.87 -6.93
CA ARG A 241 22.88 7.87 -6.38
C ARG A 241 23.89 7.25 -5.41
N LYS A 242 23.44 6.36 -4.52
CA LYS A 242 24.34 5.65 -3.60
C LYS A 242 25.33 4.78 -4.37
N ASN A 243 24.88 4.06 -5.39
CA ASN A 243 25.71 3.21 -6.22
C ASN A 243 26.75 4.04 -7.01
N THR A 244 26.35 5.17 -7.58
CA THR A 244 27.27 6.12 -8.25
C THR A 244 28.38 6.57 -7.31
N ASN A 245 28.04 7.00 -6.09
CA ASN A 245 29.03 7.45 -5.10
C ASN A 245 30.02 6.32 -4.73
N ARG A 246 29.54 5.08 -4.62
CA ARG A 246 30.41 3.91 -4.39
C ARG A 246 31.33 3.65 -5.58
N GLY A 247 30.80 3.74 -6.80
CA GLY A 247 31.58 3.62 -8.03
C GLY A 247 32.68 4.68 -8.11
N GLU A 248 32.39 5.93 -7.75
CA GLU A 248 33.38 7.01 -7.70
C GLU A 248 34.47 6.74 -6.66
N PHE A 249 34.09 6.28 -5.45
CA PHE A 249 35.05 5.92 -4.42
C PHE A 249 36.00 4.79 -4.88
N MET A 250 35.47 3.81 -5.62
CA MET A 250 36.29 2.73 -6.18
C MET A 250 37.22 3.23 -7.30
N ARG A 251 36.73 4.10 -8.18
CA ARG A 251 37.56 4.78 -9.19
C ARG A 251 38.72 5.55 -8.55
N GLN A 252 38.46 6.30 -7.47
CA GLN A 252 39.50 7.03 -6.75
C GLN A 252 40.59 6.10 -6.19
N LYS A 253 40.23 4.89 -5.74
CA LYS A 253 41.20 3.89 -5.27
C LYS A 253 42.07 3.32 -6.39
N LEU A 254 41.64 3.40 -7.65
CA LEU A 254 42.41 2.95 -8.80
C LEU A 254 43.47 3.98 -9.26
N ASN A 255 43.34 5.26 -8.87
CA ASN A 255 44.31 6.28 -9.27
C ASN A 255 45.78 5.93 -8.91
N PRO A 256 46.10 5.50 -7.67
CA PRO A 256 47.47 5.11 -7.34
C PRO A 256 47.96 3.85 -8.07
N PHE A 257 47.04 3.01 -8.57
CA PHE A 257 47.40 1.88 -9.41
C PHE A 257 47.93 2.38 -10.78
N TYR A 258 47.29 3.38 -11.38
CA TYR A 258 47.75 3.96 -12.65
C TYR A 258 49.14 4.60 -12.54
N ASP A 259 49.42 5.28 -11.43
CA ASP A 259 50.74 5.85 -11.17
C ASP A 259 51.82 4.76 -11.08
N LYS A 260 51.54 3.68 -10.33
CA LYS A 260 52.46 2.54 -10.18
C LYS A 260 52.67 1.79 -11.48
N LEU A 261 51.61 1.63 -12.27
CA LEU A 261 51.67 1.00 -13.59
C LEU A 261 52.64 1.76 -14.50
N THR A 262 52.53 3.09 -14.50
CA THR A 262 53.40 3.95 -15.31
C THR A 262 54.86 3.73 -14.94
N VAL A 263 55.18 3.67 -13.64
CA VAL A 263 56.55 3.38 -13.16
C VAL A 263 57.02 2.00 -13.62
N ASP A 264 56.22 0.95 -13.39
CA ASP A 264 56.56 -0.42 -13.78
C ASP A 264 56.83 -0.54 -15.30
N TYR A 265 56.02 0.16 -16.11
CA TYR A 265 56.17 0.20 -17.55
C TYR A 265 57.47 0.90 -17.97
N LEU A 266 57.71 2.10 -17.44
CA LEU A 266 58.86 2.91 -17.77
C LEU A 266 60.18 2.25 -17.33
N ASP A 267 60.22 1.63 -16.16
CA ASP A 267 61.36 0.83 -15.68
C ASP A 267 61.67 -0.30 -16.65
N LYS A 268 60.63 -1.00 -17.12
CA LYS A 268 60.80 -2.12 -18.05
C LYS A 268 61.31 -1.66 -19.42
N MET A 269 60.74 -0.58 -19.94
CA MET A 269 61.16 -0.03 -21.23
C MET A 269 62.59 0.53 -21.17
N TYR A 270 62.98 1.17 -20.04
CA TYR A 270 64.34 1.63 -19.81
C TYR A 270 65.35 0.47 -19.77
N GLU A 271 65.02 -0.61 -19.06
CA GLU A 271 65.87 -1.81 -18.98
C GLU A 271 66.16 -2.38 -20.37
N VAL A 272 65.13 -2.49 -21.22
CA VAL A 272 65.25 -3.00 -22.58
C VAL A 272 66.01 -2.02 -23.48
N ALA A 273 65.72 -0.73 -23.40
CA ALA A 273 66.41 0.29 -24.20
C ALA A 273 67.91 0.38 -23.88
N ARG A 274 68.34 0.06 -22.64
CA ARG A 274 69.75 0.11 -22.22
C ARG A 274 70.62 -1.04 -22.74
N LYS A 275 70.02 -2.14 -23.24
CA LYS A 275 70.78 -3.27 -23.78
C LYS A 275 71.47 -2.85 -25.09
N ARG A 276 72.78 -3.12 -25.20
CA ARG A 276 73.68 -2.66 -26.29
C ARG A 276 73.26 -3.02 -27.73
N TYR A 277 72.25 -3.88 -27.91
CA TYR A 277 71.79 -4.36 -29.22
C TYR A 277 70.27 -4.32 -29.39
N SER A 278 69.55 -3.54 -28.57
CA SER A 278 68.10 -3.40 -28.73
C SER A 278 67.77 -2.64 -30.01
N ASN A 279 67.06 -3.30 -30.94
CA ASN A 279 66.49 -2.67 -32.12
C ASN A 279 65.04 -2.26 -31.85
N ASN A 280 64.49 -1.35 -32.67
CA ASN A 280 63.12 -0.86 -32.48
C ASN A 280 62.07 -1.99 -32.51
N ILE A 281 62.34 -3.07 -33.24
CA ILE A 281 61.46 -4.25 -33.32
C ILE A 281 61.33 -4.91 -31.94
N ALA A 282 62.44 -5.13 -31.23
CA ALA A 282 62.43 -5.72 -29.89
C ALA A 282 61.71 -4.84 -28.86
N ILE A 283 61.84 -3.51 -28.97
CA ILE A 283 61.15 -2.57 -28.08
C ILE A 283 59.63 -2.62 -28.34
N GLN A 284 59.21 -2.67 -29.59
CA GLN A 284 57.80 -2.82 -30.00
C GLN A 284 57.20 -4.15 -29.53
N GLU A 285 57.94 -5.26 -29.66
CA GLU A 285 57.49 -6.57 -29.17
C GLU A 285 57.30 -6.58 -27.66
N ILE A 286 58.23 -6.00 -26.89
CA ILE A 286 58.10 -5.88 -25.43
C ILE A 286 56.91 -5.02 -25.04
N HIS A 287 56.67 -3.88 -25.69
CA HIS A 287 55.48 -3.06 -25.43
C HIS A 287 54.19 -3.89 -25.62
N LYS A 288 54.07 -4.62 -26.74
CA LYS A 288 52.90 -5.46 -27.03
C LYS A 288 52.72 -6.56 -25.99
N CYS A 289 53.80 -7.24 -25.60
CA CYS A 289 53.77 -8.28 -24.57
C CYS A 289 53.40 -7.72 -23.20
N PHE A 290 53.93 -6.54 -22.81
CA PHE A 290 53.58 -5.86 -21.57
C PHE A 290 52.09 -5.56 -21.51
N LYS A 291 51.59 -4.88 -22.55
CA LYS A 291 50.19 -4.50 -22.65
C LYS A 291 49.29 -5.72 -22.56
N ALA A 292 49.53 -6.75 -23.38
CA ALA A 292 48.70 -7.96 -23.36
C ALA A 292 48.67 -8.63 -21.98
N ALA A 293 49.83 -8.79 -21.33
CA ALA A 293 49.91 -9.43 -20.02
C ALA A 293 49.23 -8.60 -18.91
N LEU A 294 49.34 -7.27 -18.98
CA LEU A 294 48.67 -6.37 -18.04
C LEU A 294 47.14 -6.44 -18.17
N LEU A 295 46.64 -6.35 -19.41
CA LEU A 295 45.19 -6.33 -19.64
C LEU A 295 44.53 -7.62 -19.14
N GLN A 296 45.17 -8.77 -19.39
CA GLN A 296 44.72 -10.05 -18.87
C GLN A 296 44.66 -10.06 -17.34
N GLU A 297 45.67 -9.49 -16.66
CA GLU A 297 45.67 -9.40 -15.20
C GLU A 297 44.54 -8.50 -14.67
N ILE A 298 44.30 -7.34 -15.31
CA ILE A 298 43.18 -6.45 -14.94
C ILE A 298 41.85 -7.19 -15.07
N GLU A 299 41.65 -7.97 -16.14
CA GLU A 299 40.44 -8.77 -16.35
C GLU A 299 40.20 -9.79 -15.24
N THR A 300 41.28 -10.37 -14.70
CA THR A 300 41.17 -11.37 -13.62
C THR A 300 40.99 -10.76 -12.23
N VAL A 301 41.43 -9.51 -12.03
CA VAL A 301 41.46 -8.88 -10.69
C VAL A 301 40.23 -8.00 -10.43
N LEU A 302 39.71 -7.33 -11.45
CA LEU A 302 38.54 -6.46 -11.31
C LEU A 302 37.25 -7.22 -11.66
N PRO A 303 36.32 -7.40 -10.69
CA PRO A 303 35.10 -8.18 -10.92
C PRO A 303 33.99 -7.40 -11.63
N PHE A 304 34.06 -6.06 -11.63
CA PHE A 304 33.03 -5.19 -12.21
C PHE A 304 33.39 -4.85 -13.66
N ASN A 305 32.54 -5.24 -14.60
CA ASN A 305 32.76 -5.12 -16.03
C ASN A 305 32.95 -3.66 -16.44
N ASN A 306 32.11 -2.73 -15.96
CA ASN A 306 32.24 -1.32 -16.36
C ASN A 306 33.57 -0.72 -15.87
N MET A 307 33.96 -0.99 -14.62
CA MET A 307 35.25 -0.53 -14.09
C MET A 307 36.42 -1.21 -14.77
N GLN A 308 36.29 -2.51 -15.09
CA GLN A 308 37.31 -3.27 -15.80
C GLN A 308 37.58 -2.66 -17.18
N GLN A 309 36.53 -2.43 -17.98
CA GLN A 309 36.66 -1.81 -19.30
C GLN A 309 37.25 -0.39 -19.23
N GLU A 310 36.81 0.42 -18.26
CA GLU A 310 37.36 1.76 -18.03
C GLU A 310 38.84 1.70 -17.66
N THR A 311 39.23 0.81 -16.75
CA THR A 311 40.61 0.61 -16.30
C THR A 311 41.50 0.13 -17.44
N ILE A 312 41.03 -0.85 -18.23
CA ILE A 312 41.72 -1.37 -19.43
C ILE A 312 41.99 -0.24 -20.42
N LYS A 313 41.00 0.61 -20.65
CA LYS A 313 41.12 1.76 -21.56
C LYS A 313 42.17 2.74 -21.04
N ILE A 314 42.06 3.20 -19.79
CA ILE A 314 43.01 4.14 -19.18
C ILE A 314 44.44 3.57 -19.22
N CYS A 315 44.61 2.30 -18.84
CA CYS A 315 45.92 1.66 -18.89
C CYS A 315 46.47 1.60 -20.32
N SER A 316 45.61 1.25 -21.30
CA SER A 316 46.02 1.22 -22.71
C SER A 316 46.46 2.60 -23.18
N ASP A 317 45.71 3.66 -22.87
CA ASP A 317 46.03 5.03 -23.27
C ASP A 317 47.37 5.49 -22.64
N ILE A 318 47.58 5.24 -21.34
CA ILE A 318 48.85 5.53 -20.65
C ILE A 318 50.03 4.81 -21.32
N LEU A 319 49.88 3.52 -21.64
CA LEU A 319 50.96 2.73 -22.22
C LEU A 319 51.31 3.19 -23.64
N GLU A 320 50.32 3.52 -24.47
CA GLU A 320 50.53 4.04 -25.82
C GLU A 320 51.17 5.43 -25.78
N GLU A 321 50.69 6.35 -24.93
CA GLU A 321 51.26 7.69 -24.79
C GLU A 321 52.75 7.63 -24.38
N ASN A 322 53.08 6.79 -23.39
CA ASN A 322 54.47 6.61 -22.98
C ASN A 322 55.32 5.93 -24.06
N PHE A 323 54.74 5.03 -24.86
CA PHE A 323 55.42 4.37 -25.96
C PHE A 323 55.73 5.33 -27.12
N GLU A 324 54.77 6.17 -27.52
CA GLU A 324 54.97 7.20 -28.55
C GLU A 324 56.10 8.17 -28.17
N GLN A 325 56.16 8.58 -26.89
CA GLN A 325 57.23 9.46 -26.39
C GLN A 325 58.63 8.81 -26.50
N LEU A 326 58.72 7.48 -26.40
CA LEU A 326 59.95 6.73 -26.64
C LEU A 326 60.35 6.72 -28.13
N GLU A 327 59.39 6.65 -29.06
CA GLU A 327 59.65 6.63 -30.51
C GLU A 327 60.04 8.02 -31.07
N ILE A 328 59.48 9.11 -30.56
CA ILE A 328 59.64 10.48 -31.12
C ILE A 328 60.99 11.13 -30.77
N THR A 329 61.77 10.55 -29.85
CA THR A 329 63.02 11.20 -29.39
C THR A 329 64.23 10.79 -30.26
N PRO A 330 64.79 11.69 -31.09
CA PRO A 330 65.88 11.32 -32.00
C PRO A 330 67.18 11.01 -31.26
N ASN A 331 67.83 9.89 -31.63
CA ASN A 331 69.24 9.64 -31.33
C ASN A 331 70.09 10.69 -32.06
N LYS A 332 70.42 11.79 -31.39
CA LYS A 332 71.25 12.85 -31.99
C LYS A 332 72.73 12.48 -32.14
N ASP A 333 73.17 11.33 -31.66
CA ASP A 333 74.61 11.08 -31.51
C ASP A 333 75.22 10.09 -32.51
N GLY A 334 74.49 9.67 -33.56
CA GLY A 334 75.05 8.90 -34.69
C GLY A 334 75.74 7.56 -34.35
N SER A 335 75.77 7.21 -33.08
CA SER A 335 76.19 5.95 -32.49
C SER A 335 74.94 5.38 -31.85
N GLY A 336 74.70 4.07 -32.01
CA GLY A 336 73.51 3.38 -31.49
C GLY A 336 73.45 3.39 -29.96
N GLY A 337 73.15 4.57 -29.39
CA GLY A 337 73.09 4.85 -27.97
C GLY A 337 71.74 5.46 -27.63
N ILE A 338 71.03 4.74 -26.74
CA ILE A 338 69.97 5.15 -25.82
C ILE A 338 69.50 6.61 -25.98
N SER A 339 68.24 6.79 -26.42
CA SER A 339 67.59 8.10 -26.65
C SER A 339 67.68 9.05 -25.44
N GLY A 340 67.76 10.37 -25.71
CA GLY A 340 67.82 11.41 -24.67
C GLY A 340 66.58 11.46 -23.75
N TYR A 341 65.46 10.86 -24.15
CA TYR A 341 64.28 10.69 -23.30
C TYR A 341 64.50 9.56 -22.29
N VAL A 342 65.18 8.48 -22.69
CA VAL A 342 65.56 7.37 -21.80
C VAL A 342 66.51 7.86 -20.69
N MET A 343 67.41 8.82 -20.97
CA MET A 343 68.24 9.46 -19.94
C MET A 343 67.42 10.36 -18.98
N LYS A 344 66.44 11.12 -19.49
CA LYS A 344 65.53 11.92 -18.66
C LYS A 344 64.60 11.05 -17.81
N LEU A 345 64.16 9.92 -18.37
CA LEU A 345 63.42 8.84 -17.71
C LEU A 345 64.22 8.26 -16.54
N GLY A 346 65.48 7.89 -16.76
CA GLY A 346 66.35 7.39 -15.67
C GLY A 346 66.53 8.41 -14.53
N ALA A 347 66.55 9.70 -14.83
CA ALA A 347 66.62 10.76 -13.83
C ALA A 347 65.28 10.97 -13.08
N ALA A 348 64.14 10.84 -13.77
CA ALA A 348 62.80 10.92 -13.17
C ALA A 348 62.46 9.67 -12.33
N ILE A 349 62.82 8.49 -12.81
CA ILE A 349 62.72 7.22 -12.10
C ILE A 349 63.64 7.25 -10.86
N GLY A 350 64.88 7.72 -10.99
CA GLY A 350 65.83 7.83 -9.88
C GLY A 350 65.44 8.86 -8.81
N SER A 351 64.61 9.86 -9.14
CA SER A 351 64.07 10.81 -8.15
C SER A 351 62.81 10.28 -7.46
N PHE A 352 62.05 9.39 -8.11
CA PHE A 352 60.85 8.75 -7.55
C PHE A 352 61.15 7.48 -6.74
N ILE A 353 62.15 6.70 -7.18
CA ILE A 353 62.62 5.47 -6.56
C ILE A 353 63.85 5.81 -5.71
N GLY A 354 63.60 6.40 -4.55
CA GLY A 354 64.58 6.37 -3.46
C GLY A 354 64.81 4.91 -3.03
N LEU A 355 65.82 4.26 -3.61
CA LEU A 355 66.45 3.01 -3.16
C LEU A 355 65.53 1.80 -2.98
N THR A 356 65.26 1.06 -4.06
CA THR A 356 65.05 -0.40 -3.95
C THR A 356 65.81 -1.14 -5.04
N ASN A 357 66.95 -1.72 -4.65
CA ASN A 357 67.74 -2.63 -5.46
C ASN A 357 67.00 -3.95 -5.64
N LEU A 358 66.62 -4.30 -6.86
CA LEU A 358 66.32 -5.67 -7.26
C LEU A 358 66.72 -5.89 -8.72
N GLN A 359 67.94 -6.38 -8.92
CA GLN A 359 68.33 -7.03 -10.17
C GLN A 359 67.72 -8.43 -10.21
N LYS A 360 66.91 -8.74 -11.23
CA LYS A 360 66.63 -10.11 -11.67
C LYS A 360 66.80 -10.22 -13.18
N THR A 361 67.49 -11.27 -13.59
CA THR A 361 67.77 -11.71 -14.96
C THR A 361 66.49 -12.11 -15.69
N PHE A 362 66.43 -11.78 -16.99
CA PHE A 362 65.26 -11.91 -17.86
C PHE A 362 65.59 -12.75 -19.09
N GLU A 363 64.94 -13.91 -19.19
CA GLU A 363 64.52 -14.55 -20.43
C GLU A 363 63.27 -15.38 -20.11
N GLU A 364 62.30 -15.34 -21.03
CA GLU A 364 61.04 -16.12 -21.09
C GLU A 364 59.91 -15.74 -20.10
N ASN A 365 58.77 -15.39 -20.70
CA ASN A 365 57.49 -15.01 -20.09
C ASN A 365 57.50 -13.75 -19.22
N MET A 366 56.98 -12.68 -19.81
CA MET A 366 56.63 -11.48 -19.06
C MET A 366 55.55 -11.81 -18.02
N ASN A 367 55.97 -12.09 -16.79
CA ASN A 367 55.05 -12.43 -15.71
C ASN A 367 54.46 -11.16 -15.07
N ALA A 368 53.42 -10.60 -15.70
CA ALA A 368 52.72 -9.41 -15.21
C ALA A 368 52.18 -9.55 -13.78
N SER A 369 51.91 -10.78 -13.33
CA SER A 369 51.42 -11.06 -11.98
C SER A 369 52.38 -10.64 -10.85
N CYS A 370 53.67 -10.46 -11.17
CA CYS A 370 54.72 -10.05 -10.24
C CYS A 370 54.99 -8.54 -10.27
N LEU A 371 54.30 -7.78 -11.13
CA LEU A 371 54.49 -6.33 -11.20
C LEU A 371 53.98 -5.68 -9.90
N PRO A 372 54.74 -4.74 -9.30
CA PRO A 372 54.31 -3.98 -8.13
C PRO A 372 52.91 -3.35 -8.27
N SER A 373 52.57 -2.85 -9.45
CA SER A 373 51.25 -2.30 -9.79
C SER A 373 50.15 -3.37 -9.71
N ILE A 374 50.36 -4.57 -10.25
CA ILE A 374 49.39 -5.67 -10.19
C ILE A 374 49.25 -6.24 -8.77
N ILE A 375 50.35 -6.34 -8.03
CA ILE A 375 50.31 -6.73 -6.61
C ILE A 375 49.50 -5.70 -5.81
N PHE A 376 49.70 -4.41 -6.08
CA PHE A 376 48.92 -3.34 -5.46
C PHE A 376 47.44 -3.43 -5.82
N LEU A 377 47.10 -3.60 -7.12
CA LEU A 377 45.73 -3.74 -7.59
C LEU A 377 45.01 -4.91 -6.89
N ARG A 378 45.65 -6.07 -6.79
CA ARG A 378 45.15 -7.24 -6.04
C ARG A 378 44.96 -6.93 -4.55
N GLY A 379 45.83 -6.12 -3.97
CA GLY A 379 45.77 -5.66 -2.58
C GLY A 379 44.63 -4.68 -2.28
N LEU A 380 44.07 -3.99 -3.28
CA LEU A 380 42.96 -3.05 -3.10
C LEU A 380 41.64 -3.73 -2.70
N LYS A 381 41.52 -5.05 -2.91
CA LYS A 381 40.31 -5.85 -2.59
C LYS A 381 39.02 -5.19 -3.08
N ILE A 382 39.02 -4.73 -4.33
CA ILE A 382 37.84 -4.11 -4.96
C ILE A 382 36.78 -5.21 -5.14
N GLY A 383 35.62 -5.06 -4.48
CA GLY A 383 34.50 -6.03 -4.53
C GLY A 383 34.65 -7.27 -3.63
N LYS A 384 35.35 -7.17 -2.50
CA LYS A 384 35.49 -8.23 -1.49
C LYS A 384 35.38 -7.72 -0.06
#